data_AF-A0A7R9T706-F1
#
_entry.id   AF-A0A7R9T706-F1
#
_cell.length_a   1.000
_cell.length_b   1.000
_cell.length_c   1.000
_cell.angle_alpha   90.00
_cell.angle_beta   90.00
_cell.angle_gamma   90.00
#
_symmetry.space_group_name_H-M   'P 1'
#
loop_
_entity.id
_entity.type
_entity.pdbx_description
1 polymer ?
#
loop_
_entity_poly.entity_id
_entity_poly.type
_entity_poly.pdbx_seq_one_letter_code
_entity_poly.pdbx_strand_id
1 'polypeptide(L)'
;DASMHIYQFMMVIGRQGDQTLTNDAGEVTSHLQGMFMRTCRMLEAGIKPVYVFDGKPPTMKGGELAKRKDKRDEAEAALAKAKEAGDQEEIEKMSKRTVRVTRQQSQEVMQLARLMGLPVF
;
A
#
# COMPACT_ATOMS: atom_id res chain seq x y z
N ASP A 1 -6.91 11.55 -1.99
CA ASP A 1 -6.43 10.74 -0.85
C ASP A 1 -5.24 9.93 -1.31
N ALA A 2 -4.05 10.24 -0.79
CA ALA A 2 -2.82 9.53 -1.15
C ALA A 2 -2.73 8.14 -0.50
N SER A 3 -3.21 7.99 0.73
CA SER A 3 -3.21 6.71 1.47
C SER A 3 -3.94 5.62 0.69
N MET A 4 -5.10 5.97 0.11
CA MET A 4 -5.90 5.04 -0.70
C MET A 4 -5.18 4.63 -1.99
N HIS A 5 -4.50 5.55 -2.67
CA HIS A 5 -3.74 5.22 -3.88
C HIS A 5 -2.54 4.34 -3.58
N ILE A 6 -1.81 4.62 -2.50
CA ILE A 6 -0.68 3.79 -2.06
C ILE A 6 -1.14 2.36 -1.80
N TYR A 7 -2.24 2.18 -1.07
CA TYR A 7 -2.82 0.86 -0.83
C TYR A 7 -3.19 0.14 -2.14
N GLN A 8 -3.87 0.81 -3.07
CA GLN A 8 -4.22 0.24 -4.37
C GLN A 8 -2.99 -0.23 -5.15
N PHE A 9 -1.91 0.56 -5.15
CA PHE A 9 -0.70 0.21 -5.87
C PHE A 9 0.03 -0.99 -5.26
N MET A 10 0.12 -1.09 -3.94
CA MET A 10 0.72 -2.27 -3.29
C MET A 10 -0.08 -3.56 -3.51
N MET A 11 -1.39 -3.44 -3.77
CA MET A 11 -2.26 -4.58 -4.05
C MET A 11 -2.14 -5.10 -5.47
N VAL A 12 -1.86 -4.21 -6.43
CA VAL A 12 -1.96 -4.50 -7.87
C VAL A 12 -0.59 -4.60 -8.55
N ILE A 13 0.36 -3.74 -8.20
CA ILE A 13 1.59 -3.57 -8.98
C ILE A 13 2.63 -4.61 -8.57
N GLY A 14 3.10 -5.36 -9.59
CA GLY A 14 4.21 -6.31 -9.48
C GLY A 14 3.93 -7.48 -8.54
N ARG A 15 2.64 -7.84 -8.39
CA ARG A 15 2.23 -8.95 -7.54
C ARG A 15 2.09 -10.24 -8.35
N GLN A 16 2.70 -11.31 -7.87
CA GLN A 16 2.50 -12.68 -8.36
C GLN A 16 2.37 -13.61 -7.15
N GLY A 17 1.14 -14.08 -6.89
CA GLY A 17 0.82 -14.80 -5.64
C GLY A 17 1.10 -13.93 -4.41
N ASP A 18 2.09 -14.35 -3.60
CA ASP A 18 2.56 -13.64 -2.40
C ASP A 18 3.75 -12.70 -2.66
N GLN A 19 4.37 -12.77 -3.84
CA GLN A 19 5.52 -11.92 -4.17
C GLN A 19 5.05 -10.52 -4.57
N THR A 20 5.84 -9.51 -4.22
CA THR A 20 5.59 -8.10 -4.55
C THR A 20 6.83 -7.48 -5.20
N LEU A 21 6.66 -6.34 -5.88
CA LEU A 21 7.77 -5.63 -6.47
C LEU A 21 8.69 -5.09 -5.37
N THR A 22 9.96 -5.45 -5.44
CA THR A 22 10.99 -5.05 -4.47
C THR A 22 12.22 -4.48 -5.16
N ASN A 23 13.04 -3.74 -4.42
CA ASN A 23 14.41 -3.41 -4.83
C ASN A 23 15.38 -4.55 -4.47
N ASP A 24 16.67 -4.38 -4.77
CA ASP A 24 17.72 -5.37 -4.49
C ASP A 24 17.88 -5.69 -2.98
N ALA A 25 17.42 -4.79 -2.11
CA ALA A 25 17.42 -4.99 -0.65
C ALA A 25 16.14 -5.69 -0.14
N GLY A 26 15.19 -6.02 -1.01
CA GLY A 26 13.92 -6.65 -0.67
C GLY A 26 12.85 -5.67 -0.15
N GLU A 27 13.08 -4.36 -0.25
CA GLU A 27 12.11 -3.35 0.16
C GLU A 27 11.04 -3.18 -0.92
N VAL A 28 9.77 -3.19 -0.53
CA VAL A 28 8.64 -3.07 -1.46
C VAL A 28 8.66 -1.70 -2.15
N THR A 29 8.54 -1.65 -3.48
CA THR A 29 8.58 -0.41 -4.29
C THR A 29 7.31 -0.15 -5.11
N SER A 30 6.32 -1.05 -5.06
CA SER A 30 5.05 -0.94 -5.80
C SER A 30 4.36 0.41 -5.63
N HIS A 31 4.39 0.99 -4.42
CA HIS A 31 3.78 2.29 -4.10
C HIS A 31 4.44 3.44 -4.85
N LEU A 32 5.78 3.44 -4.96
CA LEU A 32 6.53 4.47 -5.67
C LEU A 32 6.28 4.41 -7.18
N GLN A 33 6.38 3.22 -7.76
CA GLN A 33 6.15 3.03 -9.19
C GLN A 33 4.73 3.44 -9.59
N GLY A 34 3.73 3.01 -8.81
CA GLY A 34 2.34 3.33 -9.06
C GLY A 34 2.05 4.83 -8.96
N MET A 35 2.54 5.47 -7.90
CA MET A 35 2.37 6.91 -7.71
C MET A 35 3.04 7.72 -8.81
N PHE A 36 4.28 7.38 -9.17
CA PHE A 36 5.00 8.07 -10.24
C PHE A 36 4.25 7.96 -11.58
N MET A 37 3.92 6.75 -12.02
CA MET A 37 3.26 6.54 -13.32
C MET A 37 1.86 7.15 -13.36
N ARG A 38 1.10 7.06 -12.26
CA ARG A 38 -0.22 7.68 -12.17
C ARG A 38 -0.12 9.20 -12.23
N THR A 39 0.86 9.78 -11.54
CA THR A 39 1.12 11.21 -11.54
C THR A 39 1.46 11.71 -12.94
N CYS A 40 2.40 11.05 -13.63
CA CYS A 40 2.78 11.42 -15.00
C CYS A 40 1.57 11.43 -15.93
N ARG A 41 0.74 10.38 -15.88
CA ARG A 41 -0.49 10.32 -16.69
C ARG A 41 -1.50 11.42 -16.38
N MET A 42 -1.63 11.81 -15.11
CA MET A 42 -2.49 12.93 -14.73
C MET A 42 -1.95 14.24 -15.33
N LEU A 43 -0.64 14.48 -15.20
CA LEU A 43 0.01 15.68 -15.74
C LEU A 43 -0.08 15.74 -17.27
N GLU A 44 0.15 14.62 -17.97
CA GLU A 44 -0.02 14.49 -19.42
C GLU A 44 -1.46 14.80 -19.87
N ALA A 45 -2.45 14.43 -19.06
CA ALA A 45 -3.85 14.75 -19.28
C ALA A 45 -4.22 16.20 -18.89
N GLY A 46 -3.26 17.03 -18.46
CA GLY A 46 -3.48 18.41 -18.02
C GLY A 46 -4.09 18.54 -16.62
N ILE A 47 -4.22 17.43 -15.87
CA ILE A 47 -4.71 17.43 -14.49
C ILE A 47 -3.57 17.87 -13.57
N LYS A 48 -3.87 18.76 -12.63
CA LYS A 48 -2.91 19.23 -11.61
C LYS A 48 -3.22 18.55 -10.27
N PRO A 49 -2.56 17.42 -9.94
CA PRO A 49 -2.88 16.67 -8.73
C PRO A 49 -2.37 17.38 -7.48
N VAL A 50 -3.13 17.22 -6.38
CA VAL A 50 -2.72 17.58 -5.02
C VAL A 50 -2.84 16.33 -4.17
N TYR A 51 -1.75 15.97 -3.48
CA TYR A 51 -1.74 14.78 -2.62
C TYR A 51 -1.94 15.17 -1.16
N VAL A 52 -2.89 14.50 -0.52
CA VAL A 52 -3.23 14.66 0.90
C VAL A 52 -3.04 13.31 1.58
N PHE A 53 -2.25 13.30 2.65
CA PHE A 53 -1.91 12.14 3.45
C PHE A 53 -2.65 12.17 4.78
N ASP A 54 -2.95 10.99 5.31
CA ASP A 54 -3.61 10.91 6.60
C ASP A 54 -2.70 11.36 7.75
N GLY A 55 -3.24 12.23 8.60
CA GLY A 55 -2.64 12.61 9.87
C GLY A 55 -2.91 11.60 10.99
N LYS A 56 -2.67 12.01 12.22
CA LYS A 56 -2.95 11.17 13.40
C LYS A 56 -4.46 10.90 13.49
N PRO A 57 -4.91 9.63 13.57
CA PRO A 57 -6.33 9.33 13.72
C PRO A 57 -6.86 9.86 15.07
N PRO A 58 -8.14 10.28 15.14
CA PRO A 58 -8.75 10.74 16.38
C PRO A 58 -8.89 9.58 17.39
N THR A 59 -8.83 9.91 18.68
CA THR A 59 -8.85 8.92 19.78
C THR A 59 -10.08 8.01 19.76
N MET A 60 -11.25 8.54 19.39
CA MET A 60 -12.50 7.78 19.26
C MET A 60 -12.44 6.66 18.21
N LYS A 61 -11.47 6.69 17.28
CA LYS A 61 -11.28 5.66 16.23
C LYS A 61 -10.55 4.41 16.75
N GLY A 62 -10.12 4.39 18.02
CA GLY A 62 -9.34 3.28 18.60
C GLY A 62 -10.02 1.91 18.48
N GLY A 63 -11.34 1.83 18.71
CA GLY A 63 -12.09 0.57 18.62
C GLY A 63 -12.13 -0.02 17.21
N GLU A 64 -12.27 0.81 16.18
CA GLU A 64 -12.23 0.38 14.78
C GLU A 64 -10.81 -0.03 14.36
N LEU A 65 -9.79 0.67 14.85
CA LEU A 65 -8.39 0.29 14.61
C LEU A 65 -8.05 -1.07 15.24
N ALA A 66 -8.58 -1.37 16.43
CA ALA A 66 -8.44 -2.68 17.07
C ALA A 66 -9.09 -3.79 16.23
N LYS A 67 -10.35 -3.62 15.81
CA LYS A 67 -11.04 -4.59 14.94
C LYS A 67 -10.30 -4.87 13.62
N ARG A 68 -9.69 -3.83 13.02
CA ARG A 68 -8.89 -3.99 11.80
C ARG A 68 -7.57 -4.71 12.06
N LYS A 69 -6.98 -4.52 13.24
CA LYS A 69 -5.82 -5.28 13.66
C LYS A 69 -6.17 -6.76 13.83
N ASP A 70 -7.25 -7.07 14.55
CA ASP A 70 -7.66 -8.46 14.80
C ASP A 70 -7.91 -9.23 13.50
N LYS A 71 -8.68 -8.65 12.56
CA LYS A 71 -8.92 -9.25 11.24
C LYS A 71 -7.64 -9.47 10.42
N ARG A 72 -6.62 -8.63 10.62
CA ARG A 72 -5.35 -8.78 9.93
C ARG A 72 -4.55 -9.92 10.56
N ASP A 73 -4.48 -9.96 11.87
CA ASP A 73 -3.75 -10.99 12.60
C ASP A 73 -4.37 -12.39 12.30
N GLU A 74 -5.71 -12.47 12.14
CA GLU A 74 -6.41 -13.65 11.62
C GLU A 74 -6.01 -14.00 10.17
N ALA A 75 -5.92 -13.01 9.28
CA ALA A 75 -5.53 -13.21 7.89
C ALA A 75 -4.04 -13.63 7.76
N GLU A 76 -3.16 -13.12 8.62
CA GLU A 76 -1.76 -13.53 8.69
C GLU A 76 -1.63 -14.98 9.15
N ALA A 77 -2.42 -15.40 10.15
CA ALA A 77 -2.47 -16.79 10.58
C ALA A 77 -3.04 -17.73 9.50
N ALA A 78 -4.07 -17.29 8.77
CA ALA A 78 -4.62 -18.04 7.64
C ALA A 78 -3.63 -18.16 6.48
N LEU A 79 -2.88 -17.08 6.19
CA LEU A 79 -1.82 -17.08 5.18
C LEU A 79 -0.71 -18.08 5.52
N ALA A 80 -0.28 -18.15 6.79
CA ALA A 80 0.72 -19.12 7.23
C ALA A 80 0.25 -20.56 6.99
N LYS A 81 -1.00 -20.88 7.35
CA LYS A 81 -1.60 -22.20 7.09
C LYS A 81 -1.72 -22.52 5.60
N ALA A 82 -2.13 -21.55 4.79
CA ALA A 82 -2.23 -21.73 3.34
C ALA A 82 -0.85 -22.01 2.71
N LYS A 83 0.21 -21.35 3.21
CA LYS A 83 1.60 -21.62 2.81
C LYS A 83 2.05 -23.03 3.17
N GLU A 84 1.72 -23.51 4.37
CA GLU A 84 2.03 -24.88 4.80
C GLU A 84 1.27 -25.93 3.96
N ALA A 85 0.01 -25.64 3.61
CA ALA A 85 -0.82 -26.53 2.79
C ALA A 85 -0.50 -26.48 1.29
N GLY A 86 0.27 -25.49 0.83
CA GLY A 86 0.58 -25.30 -0.59
C GLY A 86 -0.61 -24.82 -1.45
N ASP A 87 -1.66 -24.30 -0.82
CA ASP A 87 -2.86 -23.81 -1.50
C ASP A 87 -2.60 -22.42 -2.12
N GLN A 88 -2.27 -22.40 -3.40
CA GLN A 88 -1.91 -21.17 -4.12
C GLN A 88 -3.04 -20.15 -4.20
N GLU A 89 -4.30 -20.60 -4.29
CA GLU A 89 -5.47 -19.71 -4.38
C GLU A 89 -5.70 -19.01 -3.04
N GLU A 90 -5.65 -19.77 -1.94
CA GLU A 90 -5.83 -19.21 -0.60
C GLU A 90 -4.64 -18.33 -0.18
N ILE A 91 -3.41 -18.68 -0.61
CA ILE A 91 -2.22 -17.82 -0.44
C ILE A 91 -2.44 -16.46 -1.10
N GLU A 92 -2.85 -16.42 -2.37
CA GLU A 92 -3.05 -15.15 -3.07
C GLU A 92 -4.14 -14.29 -2.40
N LYS A 93 -5.24 -14.94 -2.02
CA LYS A 93 -6.39 -14.29 -1.38
C LYS A 93 -6.04 -13.73 0.00
N MET A 94 -5.35 -14.49 0.85
CA MET A 94 -4.98 -14.06 2.19
C MET A 94 -3.82 -13.06 2.16
N SER A 95 -2.86 -13.24 1.26
CA SER A 95 -1.75 -12.31 1.07
C SER A 95 -2.23 -10.90 0.73
N LYS A 96 -3.29 -10.77 -0.08
CA LYS A 96 -3.94 -9.48 -0.37
C LYS A 96 -4.56 -8.82 0.87
N ARG A 97 -5.01 -9.59 1.86
CA ARG A 97 -5.66 -9.07 3.07
C ARG A 97 -4.67 -8.62 4.14
N THR A 98 -3.42 -9.05 4.07
CA THR A 98 -2.36 -8.65 5.01
C THR A 98 -1.65 -7.35 4.61
N VAL A 99 -1.90 -6.87 3.39
CA VAL A 99 -1.27 -5.65 2.85
C VAL A 99 -1.58 -4.45 3.74
N ARG A 100 -0.51 -3.75 4.17
CA ARG A 100 -0.61 -2.53 4.97
C ARG A 100 0.38 -1.50 4.45
N VAL A 101 -0.04 -0.23 4.49
CA VAL A 101 0.85 0.89 4.19
C VAL A 101 1.62 1.22 5.45
N THR A 102 2.94 1.21 5.37
CA THR A 102 3.80 1.64 6.47
C THR A 102 3.97 3.16 6.46
N ARG A 103 4.31 3.73 7.62
CA ARG A 103 4.61 5.16 7.71
C ARG A 103 5.78 5.56 6.81
N GLN A 104 6.77 4.69 6.67
CA GLN A 104 7.92 4.89 5.80
C GLN A 104 7.48 4.99 4.33
N GLN A 105 6.64 4.07 3.85
CA GLN A 105 6.14 4.10 2.47
C GLN A 105 5.37 5.40 2.17
N SER A 106 4.57 5.88 3.12
CA SER A 106 3.92 7.19 2.98
C SER A 106 4.94 8.33 2.89
N GLN A 107 6.01 8.29 3.68
CA GLN A 107 7.08 9.30 3.63
C GLN A 107 7.85 9.28 2.30
N GLU A 108 8.13 8.10 1.77
CA GLU A 108 8.77 7.93 0.47
C GLU A 108 7.89 8.51 -0.66
N VAL A 109 6.57 8.28 -0.63
CA VAL A 109 5.66 8.89 -1.61
C VAL A 109 5.58 10.40 -1.45
N MET A 110 5.56 10.93 -0.21
CA MET A 110 5.61 12.37 0.03
C MET A 110 6.89 12.98 -0.55
N GLN A 111 8.03 12.32 -0.37
CA GLN A 111 9.30 12.75 -0.93
C GLN A 111 9.28 12.71 -2.46
N LEU A 112 8.77 11.63 -3.06
CA LEU A 112 8.60 11.50 -4.51
C LEU A 112 7.76 12.65 -5.07
N ALA A 113 6.58 12.91 -4.50
CA ALA A 113 5.70 13.96 -4.97
C ALA A 113 6.35 15.36 -4.87
N ARG A 114 7.12 15.62 -3.80
CA ARG A 114 7.91 16.87 -3.67
C ARG A 114 8.99 16.98 -4.74
N LEU A 115 9.71 15.89 -5.04
CA LEU A 115 10.73 15.87 -6.08
C LEU A 115 10.13 16.08 -7.48
N MET A 116 8.90 15.63 -7.70
CA MET A 116 8.13 15.89 -8.93
C MET A 116 7.54 17.31 -9.00
N GLY A 117 7.75 18.15 -7.97
CA GLY A 117 7.23 19.51 -7.92
C GLY A 117 5.74 19.63 -7.57
N LEU A 118 5.16 18.60 -6.93
CA LEU A 118 3.74 18.59 -6.55
C LEU A 118 3.50 19.04 -5.11
N PRO A 119 2.37 19.69 -4.84
CA PRO A 119 1.94 20.03 -3.49
C PRO A 119 1.51 18.77 -2.70
N VAL A 120 1.97 18.69 -1.46
CA VAL A 120 1.77 17.55 -0.54
C VAL A 120 1.37 18.08 0.84
N PHE A 121 0.30 17.53 1.41
CA PHE A 121 -0.26 17.90 2.71
C PHE A 121 -0.48 16.70 3.61
#